data_AF-A0A6V7J7A4-F1
#
_entry.id   AF-A0A6V7J7A4-F1
#
_cell.length_a   1.000
_cell.length_b   1.000
_cell.length_c   1.000
_cell.angle_alpha   90.00
_cell.angle_beta   90.00
_cell.angle_gamma   90.00
#
_symmetry.space_group_name_H-M   'P 1'
#
loop_
_entity.id
_entity.type
_entity.pdbx_description
1 polymer ?
#
loop_
_entity_poly.entity_id
_entity_poly.type
_entity_poly.pdbx_seq_one_letter_code
_entity_poly.pdbx_strand_id
1 'polypeptide(L)' 'ASEMIANLQEGMKRHLQQSTWMDDETKRVAVEKIDAIQKFIGYPDDYSAESTNNYYQE' A
#
# COMPACT_ATOMS: atom_id res chain seq x y z
N ALA A 1 2.80 -12.74 -3.86
CA ALA A 1 2.86 -11.65 -2.86
C ALA A 1 1.76 -10.61 -3.07
N SER A 2 1.59 -10.07 -4.28
CA SER A 2 0.59 -9.02 -4.57
C SER A 2 -0.85 -9.40 -4.24
N GLU A 3 -1.25 -10.65 -4.51
CA GLU A 3 -2.58 -11.18 -4.17
C GLU A 3 -2.82 -11.22 -2.65
N MET A 4 -1.83 -11.66 -1.87
CA MET A 4 -1.92 -11.65 -0.41
C MET A 4 -2.11 -10.23 0.14
N ILE A 5 -1.38 -9.25 -0.41
CA ILE A 5 -1.53 -7.85 -0.02
C ILE A 5 -2.93 -7.33 -0.37
N ALA A 6 -3.47 -7.69 -1.54
CA ALA A 6 -4.84 -7.33 -1.89
C ALA A 6 -5.86 -7.92 -0.89
N ASN A 7 -5.70 -9.19 -0.52
CA ASN A 7 -6.57 -9.83 0.47
C ASN A 7 -6.50 -9.15 1.85
N LEU A 8 -5.31 -8.71 2.28
CA LEU A 8 -5.13 -7.94 3.51
C LEU A 8 -5.79 -6.56 3.45
N GLN A 9 -5.64 -5.84 2.33
CA GLN A 9 -6.31 -4.54 2.12
C GLN A 9 -7.83 -4.69 2.22
N GLU A 10 -8.40 -5.71 1.58
CA GLU A 10 -9.84 -5.99 1.66
C GLU A 10 -10.29 -6.41 3.06
N GLY A 11 -9.48 -7.18 3.78
CA GLY A 11 -9.72 -7.52 5.19
C GLY A 11 -9.77 -6.28 6.08
N MET A 12 -8.82 -5.37 5.91
CA MET A 12 -8.76 -4.12 6.67
C MET A 12 -9.96 -3.21 6.40
N LYS A 13 -10.37 -3.07 5.12
CA LYS A 13 -11.58 -2.30 4.76
C LYS A 13 -12.82 -2.87 5.46
N ARG A 14 -13.01 -4.19 5.46
CA ARG A 14 -14.12 -4.83 6.17
C ARG A 14 -14.10 -4.54 7.68
N HIS A 15 -12.92 -4.59 8.30
CA HIS A 15 -12.78 -4.24 9.72
C HIS A 15 -13.12 -2.79 10.03
N LEU A 16 -12.69 -1.85 9.19
CA LEU A 16 -13.03 -0.43 9.35
C LEU A 16 -14.52 -0.16 9.22
N GLN A 17 -15.19 -0.81 8.26
CA GLN A 17 -16.63 -0.66 8.09
C GLN A 17 -17.42 -1.15 9.32
N GLN A 18 -16.96 -2.24 9.95
CA GLN A 18 -17.55 -2.80 11.16
C GLN A 18 -17.18 -2.06 12.45
N SER A 19 -16.26 -1.09 12.38
CA SER A 19 -15.82 -0.32 13.56
C SER A 19 -16.97 0.49 14.16
N THR A 20 -17.12 0.42 15.49
CA THR A 20 -18.15 1.16 16.23
C THR A 20 -17.65 2.46 16.86
N TRP A 21 -16.34 2.72 16.82
CA TRP A 21 -15.73 3.89 17.47
C TRP A 21 -15.46 5.05 16.50
N MET A 22 -15.53 4.80 15.19
CA MET A 22 -15.34 5.81 14.13
C MET A 22 -16.69 6.23 13.57
N ASP A 23 -16.85 7.52 13.30
CA ASP A 23 -17.95 8.02 12.47
C ASP A 23 -17.78 7.62 10.99
N ASP A 24 -18.86 7.78 10.22
CA ASP A 24 -18.92 7.35 8.83
C ASP A 24 -18.00 8.17 7.92
N GLU A 25 -17.79 9.44 8.22
CA GLU A 25 -16.86 10.29 7.48
C GLU A 25 -15.44 9.76 7.62
N THR A 26 -15.00 9.51 8.85
CA THR A 26 -13.66 8.99 9.15
C THR A 26 -13.45 7.61 8.54
N LYS A 27 -14.48 6.73 8.56
CA LYS A 27 -14.42 5.42 7.88
C LYS A 27 -14.20 5.57 6.38
N ARG A 28 -14.89 6.50 5.72
CA ARG A 28 -14.74 6.76 4.27
C ARG A 28 -13.30 7.14 3.93
N VAL A 29 -12.74 8.13 4.62
CA VAL A 29 -11.35 8.57 4.35
C VAL A 29 -10.32 7.50 4.72
N ALA A 30 -10.61 6.65 5.70
CA ALA A 30 -9.74 5.52 6.04
C ALA A 30 -9.71 4.45 4.94
N VAL A 31 -10.85 4.19 4.27
CA VAL A 31 -10.89 3.32 3.08
C VAL A 31 -10.09 3.93 1.92
N GLU A 32 -10.27 5.23 1.65
CA GLU A 32 -9.52 5.94 0.61
C GLU A 32 -8.00 5.85 0.85
N LYS A 33 -7.57 5.95 2.11
CA LYS A 33 -6.16 5.76 2.47
C LYS A 33 -5.68 4.35 2.18
N ILE A 34 -6.47 3.31 2.46
CA ILE A 34 -6.08 1.91 2.16
C ILE A 34 -5.95 1.69 0.66
N ASP A 35 -6.85 2.28 -0.13
CA ASP A 35 -6.80 2.22 -1.60
C ASP A 35 -5.56 2.91 -2.17
N ALA A 36 -5.11 3.99 -1.54
CA ALA A 36 -3.93 4.74 -1.95
C ALA A 36 -2.58 4.09 -1.57
N ILE A 37 -2.57 2.98 -0.81
CA ILE A 37 -1.31 2.32 -0.41
C ILE A 37 -0.60 1.74 -1.65
N GLN A 38 0.59 2.28 -1.92
CA GLN A 38 1.50 1.75 -2.93
C GLN A 38 2.21 0.48 -2.44
N LYS A 39 2.44 -0.47 -3.35
CA LYS A 39 3.04 -1.77 -3.05
C LYS A 39 4.44 -1.82 -3.65
N PHE A 40 5.44 -1.98 -2.80
CA PHE A 40 6.83 -2.22 -3.20
C PHE A 40 7.21 -3.62 -2.73
N ILE A 41 7.46 -4.55 -3.67
CA ILE A 41 7.62 -5.98 -3.35
C ILE A 41 8.91 -6.49 -3.97
N GLY A 42 9.82 -7.00 -3.15
CA GLY A 42 11.07 -7.59 -3.61
C GLY A 42 12.16 -6.54 -3.78
N TYR A 43 12.17 -5.83 -4.91
CA TYR A 43 13.15 -4.80 -5.26
C TYR A 43 12.47 -3.69 -6.07
N PRO A 44 13.05 -2.48 -6.15
CA PRO A 44 12.56 -1.41 -7.02
C PRO A 44 12.49 -1.85 -8.47
N ASP A 45 11.43 -1.48 -9.20
CA ASP A 45 11.25 -1.88 -10.60
C ASP A 45 12.39 -1.40 -11.53
N ASP A 46 13.05 -0.30 -11.15
CA ASP A 46 14.19 0.29 -11.86
C ASP A 46 15.55 -0.26 -11.41
N TYR A 47 15.58 -1.23 -10.50
CA TYR A 47 16.82 -1.80 -10.01
C TYR A 47 17.56 -2.53 -11.13
N SER A 48 18.73 -2.00 -11.50
CA SER A 48 19.61 -2.55 -12.52
C SER A 48 21.05 -2.15 -12.23
N ALA A 49 22.01 -2.82 -12.87
CA ALA A 49 23.43 -2.43 -12.75
C ALA A 49 23.67 -1.00 -13.26
N GLU A 50 22.95 -0.58 -14.30
CA GLU A 50 23.03 0.76 -14.87
C GLU A 50 22.46 1.82 -13.91
N SER A 51 21.24 1.62 -13.38
CA SER A 51 20.65 2.55 -12.42
C SER A 51 21.47 2.66 -11.13
N THR A 52 22.04 1.53 -10.69
CA THR A 52 22.96 1.48 -9.55
C THR A 52 24.23 2.29 -9.87
N ASN A 53 24.86 2.06 -11.00
CA ASN A 53 26.06 2.79 -11.39
C ASN A 53 25.77 4.31 -11.47
N ASN A 54 24.72 4.71 -12.16
CA ASN A 54 24.36 6.14 -12.31
C ASN A 54 24.10 6.84 -10.97
N TYR A 55 23.55 6.14 -9.98
CA TYR A 55 23.30 6.71 -8.65
C TYR A 55 24.59 7.00 -7.85
N TYR A 56 25.65 6.22 -8.08
CA TYR A 56 26.91 6.30 -7.32
C TYR A 56 28.07 6.97 -8.08
N GLN A 57 27.86 7.41 -9.32
CA GLN A 57 28.84 8.22 -10.05
C GLN A 57 28.63 9.69 -9.62
N GLU A 58 29.57 10.21 -8.81
CA GLU A 58 29.65 11.64 -8.45
C GLU A 58 29.90 12.55 -9.65
#